data_AF-A0A497SG60-F1
#
_entry.id   AF-A0A497SG60-F1
#
_cell.length_a   1.000
_cell.length_b   1.000
_cell.length_c   1.000
_cell.angle_alpha   90.00
_cell.angle_beta   90.00
_cell.angle_gamma   90.00
#
_symmetry.space_group_name_H-M   'P 1'
#
loop_
_entity.id
_entity.type
_entity.pdbx_description
1 polymer ?
#
loop_
_entity_poly.entity_id
_entity_poly.type
_entity_poly.pdbx_seq_one_letter_code
_entity_poly.pdbx_strand_id
1 'polypeptide(L)'
;MEVHLAMFWKREGEGIRCNLCARNCFILPGKRGFCMVRENRNNKLYSLNYGRVVGLNVDPIEKKPLFHFFPGSVALSYACRGCNWRCQFCIDGDVPIPLLVNGYFKLIKARDFDKIFEEKVSFTPEMYALTILGPRKIIGISRKRFKGKIYEIITEHGRRVRLTKDHRIMVWNGKKFVEKPVSKLKIGDKVRICTTLFRTKGIDRINLIKELAKLPPEITKNLYVSNVRHIFEKIKIEMGYSFKEISRRLG
;
A
#
# COMPACT_ATOMS: atom_id res chain seq x y z
N MET A 1 -32.77 4.83 -2.84
CA MET A 1 -31.39 5.30 -3.11
C MET A 1 -31.50 6.70 -3.69
N GLU A 2 -31.11 7.73 -2.94
CA GLU A 2 -31.09 9.09 -3.49
C GLU A 2 -30.07 9.18 -4.63
N VAL A 3 -30.55 9.61 -5.79
CA VAL A 3 -29.74 9.91 -6.96
C VAL A 3 -29.84 11.40 -7.20
N HIS A 4 -28.70 12.06 -7.33
CA HIS A 4 -28.65 13.50 -7.51
C HIS A 4 -28.30 13.83 -8.95
N LEU A 5 -28.89 14.88 -9.52
CA LEU A 5 -28.49 15.35 -10.84
C LEU A 5 -27.01 15.77 -10.80
N ALA A 6 -26.21 15.23 -11.72
CA ALA A 6 -24.80 15.60 -11.83
C ALA A 6 -24.67 16.94 -12.58
N MET A 7 -23.66 17.73 -12.21
CA MET A 7 -23.28 18.96 -12.92
C MET A 7 -22.16 18.67 -13.93
N PHE A 8 -21.87 19.60 -14.83
CA PHE A 8 -20.74 19.53 -15.78
C PHE A 8 -20.77 18.33 -16.74
N TRP A 9 -21.83 18.28 -17.55
CA TRP A 9 -21.97 17.36 -18.67
C TRP A 9 -22.72 18.06 -19.80
N LYS A 10 -22.58 17.54 -21.02
CA LYS A 10 -23.34 18.01 -22.18
C LYS A 10 -23.98 16.82 -22.89
N ARG A 11 -25.15 17.04 -23.47
CA ARG A 11 -25.73 16.07 -24.39
C ARG A 11 -24.88 16.05 -25.65
N GLU A 12 -24.65 14.85 -26.19
CA GLU A 12 -23.85 14.68 -27.40
C GLU A 12 -24.40 13.48 -28.17
N GLY A 13 -25.02 13.74 -29.32
CA GLY A 13 -25.77 12.74 -30.08
C GLY A 13 -26.81 12.00 -29.23
N GLU A 14 -26.75 10.67 -29.27
CA GLU A 14 -27.63 9.78 -28.50
C GLU A 14 -27.25 9.64 -27.02
N GLY A 15 -26.12 10.23 -26.59
CA GLY A 15 -25.58 10.05 -25.25
C GLY A 15 -25.24 11.36 -24.54
N ILE A 16 -24.45 11.21 -23.49
CA ILE A 16 -23.93 12.31 -22.67
C ILE A 16 -22.41 12.26 -22.63
N ARG A 17 -21.78 13.42 -22.82
CA ARG A 17 -20.37 13.62 -22.53
C ARG A 17 -20.21 14.18 -21.11
N CYS A 18 -19.64 13.37 -20.22
CA CYS A 18 -19.41 13.69 -18.82
C CYS A 18 -18.06 14.39 -18.61
N ASN A 19 -18.04 15.65 -18.20
CA ASN A 19 -16.83 16.47 -18.04
C ASN A 19 -16.39 16.65 -16.58
N LEU A 20 -16.95 15.88 -15.64
CA LEU A 20 -16.60 15.98 -14.20
C LEU A 20 -15.18 15.53 -13.86
N CYS A 21 -14.50 14.84 -14.77
CA CYS A 21 -13.10 14.45 -14.60
C CYS A 21 -12.42 14.33 -15.96
N ALA A 22 -11.09 14.28 -15.96
CA ALA A 22 -10.27 14.21 -17.17
C ALA A 22 -10.54 13.01 -18.11
N ARG A 23 -11.36 12.03 -17.71
CA ARG A 23 -11.73 10.91 -18.60
C ARG A 23 -12.76 11.29 -19.67
N ASN A 24 -13.50 12.37 -19.50
CA ASN A 24 -14.46 12.89 -20.49
C ASN A 24 -15.34 11.79 -21.13
N CYS A 25 -15.93 10.93 -20.28
CA CYS A 25 -16.61 9.72 -20.73
C CYS A 25 -17.83 10.06 -21.60
N PHE A 26 -17.98 9.36 -22.72
CA PHE A 26 -19.25 9.28 -23.46
C PHE A 26 -20.12 8.18 -22.85
N ILE A 27 -21.35 8.50 -22.45
CA ILE A 27 -22.23 7.62 -21.69
C ILE A 27 -23.58 7.54 -22.41
N LEU A 28 -23.84 6.38 -23.00
CA LEU A 28 -25.13 6.07 -23.64
C LEU A 28 -26.26 5.97 -22.59
N PRO A 29 -27.53 6.12 -23.01
CA PRO A 29 -28.69 5.96 -22.13
C PRO A 29 -28.67 4.61 -21.40
N GLY A 30 -28.97 4.63 -20.11
CA GLY A 30 -28.93 3.45 -19.23
C GLY A 30 -27.52 2.94 -18.90
N LYS A 31 -26.45 3.56 -19.43
CA LYS A 31 -25.07 3.20 -19.13
C LYS A 31 -24.47 4.07 -18.04
N ARG A 32 -23.32 3.61 -17.53
CA ARG A 32 -22.53 4.31 -16.54
C ARG A 32 -21.19 4.74 -17.11
N GLY A 33 -20.70 5.87 -16.62
CA GLY A 33 -19.34 6.32 -16.87
C GLY A 33 -18.32 5.38 -16.23
N PHE A 34 -17.05 5.58 -16.58
CA PHE A 34 -15.94 4.73 -16.13
C PHE A 34 -15.88 4.55 -14.60
N CYS A 35 -16.18 5.60 -13.84
CA CYS A 35 -16.15 5.59 -12.38
C CYS A 35 -17.29 4.77 -11.75
N MET A 36 -18.25 4.26 -12.54
CA MET A 36 -19.41 3.46 -12.12
C MET A 36 -20.39 4.16 -11.18
N VAL A 37 -20.17 5.45 -10.89
CA VAL A 37 -21.03 6.27 -10.02
C VAL A 37 -21.74 7.40 -10.75
N ARG A 38 -21.52 7.53 -12.06
CA ARG A 38 -22.23 8.46 -12.94
C ARG A 38 -23.04 7.66 -13.94
N GLU A 39 -24.35 7.88 -13.99
CA GLU A 39 -25.29 7.10 -14.80
C GLU A 39 -26.11 8.04 -15.69
N ASN A 40 -26.21 7.72 -16.98
CA ASN A 40 -27.13 8.43 -17.87
C ASN A 40 -28.53 7.80 -17.75
N ARG A 41 -29.48 8.55 -17.18
CA ARG A 41 -30.90 8.19 -17.14
C ARG A 41 -31.68 9.19 -17.97
N ASN A 42 -32.37 8.71 -19.00
CA ASN A 42 -33.22 9.54 -19.86
C ASN A 42 -32.50 10.82 -20.35
N ASN A 43 -31.27 10.68 -20.82
CA ASN A 43 -30.42 11.79 -21.29
C ASN A 43 -30.13 12.88 -20.25
N LYS A 44 -30.17 12.51 -18.96
CA LYS A 44 -29.65 13.30 -17.85
C LYS A 44 -28.62 12.49 -17.06
N LEU A 45 -27.52 13.13 -16.68
CA LEU A 45 -26.47 12.47 -15.91
C LEU A 45 -26.79 12.55 -14.42
N TYR A 46 -26.78 11.41 -13.73
CA TYR A 46 -27.02 11.32 -12.29
C TYR A 46 -25.79 10.81 -11.54
N SER A 47 -25.58 11.33 -10.33
CA SER A 47 -24.62 10.83 -9.35
C SER A 47 -25.28 9.79 -8.45
N LEU A 48 -24.68 8.61 -8.35
CA LEU A 48 -25.15 7.51 -7.51
C LEU A 48 -24.55 7.51 -6.10
N ASN A 49 -23.59 8.38 -5.84
CA ASN A 49 -22.81 8.45 -4.60
C ASN A 49 -22.96 9.79 -3.86
N TYR A 50 -23.98 10.59 -4.19
CA TYR A 50 -24.22 11.87 -3.52
C TYR A 50 -24.47 11.66 -2.02
N GLY A 51 -23.84 12.46 -1.17
CA GLY A 51 -23.91 12.32 0.28
C GLY A 51 -23.25 11.05 0.87
N ARG A 52 -22.52 10.26 0.07
CA ARG A 52 -21.95 8.97 0.50
C ARG A 52 -20.42 9.00 0.60
N VAL A 53 -19.95 9.34 1.79
CA VAL A 53 -18.53 9.37 2.14
C VAL A 53 -18.06 7.96 2.55
N VAL A 54 -16.89 7.55 2.06
CA VAL A 54 -16.22 6.28 2.41
C VAL A 54 -14.95 6.49 3.22
N GLY A 55 -14.43 7.72 3.28
CA GLY A 55 -13.29 8.08 4.09
C GLY A 55 -13.28 9.58 4.33
N LEU A 56 -12.90 9.98 5.53
CA LEU A 56 -12.83 11.37 5.97
C LEU A 56 -11.56 11.52 6.81
N ASN A 57 -10.78 12.57 6.56
CA ASN A 57 -9.59 12.86 7.32
C ASN A 57 -9.29 14.36 7.32
N VAL A 58 -8.75 14.87 8.43
CA VAL A 58 -8.23 16.24 8.53
C VAL A 58 -6.72 16.12 8.60
N ASP A 59 -6.03 16.68 7.61
CA ASP A 59 -4.56 16.61 7.51
C ASP A 59 -3.98 18.02 7.28
N PRO A 60 -2.73 18.28 7.69
CA PRO A 60 -2.01 19.48 7.27
C PRO A 60 -1.98 19.61 5.73
N ILE A 61 -2.06 20.84 5.23
CA ILE A 61 -2.12 21.13 3.79
C ILE A 61 -0.85 20.64 3.06
N GLU A 62 0.29 20.60 3.75
CA GLU A 62 1.60 20.15 3.26
C GLU A 62 1.61 18.67 2.84
N LYS A 63 0.67 17.87 3.36
CA LYS A 63 0.51 16.46 2.99
C LYS A 63 -0.21 16.30 1.64
N LYS A 64 -0.88 17.35 1.16
CA LYS A 64 -1.59 17.39 -0.12
C LYS A 64 -0.62 17.87 -1.21
N PRO A 65 -0.89 17.62 -2.50
CA PRO A 65 -0.10 18.17 -3.61
C PRO A 65 -0.34 19.68 -3.80
N LEU A 66 -0.36 20.43 -2.70
CA LEU A 66 -0.66 21.86 -2.57
C LEU A 66 0.27 22.49 -1.51
N PHE A 67 1.53 22.07 -1.46
CA PHE A 67 2.46 22.40 -0.36
C PHE A 67 2.64 23.92 -0.13
N HIS A 68 2.65 24.71 -1.20
CA HIS A 68 2.78 26.18 -1.09
C HIS A 68 1.44 26.92 -0.94
N PHE A 69 0.34 26.18 -0.84
CA PHE A 69 -0.98 26.76 -0.68
C PHE A 69 -1.30 26.87 0.81
N PHE A 70 -1.26 28.09 1.34
CA PHE A 70 -1.61 28.43 2.72
C PHE A 70 -0.93 27.56 3.81
N PRO A 71 0.41 27.63 3.93
CA PRO A 71 1.19 26.80 4.87
C PRO A 71 0.74 26.93 6.32
N GLY A 72 0.86 25.85 7.09
CA GLY A 72 0.44 25.74 8.50
C GLY A 72 -1.06 25.49 8.71
N SER A 73 -1.85 25.47 7.64
CA SER A 73 -3.29 25.21 7.71
C SER A 73 -3.63 23.72 7.63
N VAL A 74 -4.90 23.40 7.93
CA VAL A 74 -5.46 22.05 7.82
C VAL A 74 -6.48 21.94 6.70
N ALA A 75 -6.51 20.79 6.03
CA ALA A 75 -7.42 20.48 4.94
C ALA A 75 -8.31 19.29 5.31
N LEU A 76 -9.63 19.48 5.20
CA LEU A 76 -10.59 18.39 5.25
C LEU A 76 -10.56 17.62 3.93
N SER A 77 -10.17 16.35 4.01
CA SER A 77 -10.18 15.41 2.89
C SER A 77 -11.30 14.41 3.07
N TYR A 78 -12.18 14.32 2.09
CA TYR A 78 -13.19 13.27 2.04
C TYR A 78 -13.08 12.49 0.72
N ALA A 79 -13.44 11.22 0.77
CA ALA A 79 -13.46 10.34 -0.38
C ALA A 79 -14.86 9.72 -0.51
N CYS A 80 -15.33 9.60 -1.75
CA CYS A 80 -16.56 8.88 -2.08
C CYS A 80 -16.22 7.65 -2.93
N ARG A 81 -17.17 6.71 -3.04
CA ARG A 81 -17.03 5.58 -3.98
C ARG A 81 -16.93 6.11 -5.42
N GLY A 82 -16.15 5.46 -6.29
CA GLY A 82 -16.10 5.77 -7.72
C GLY A 82 -14.82 6.44 -8.18
N CYS A 83 -13.69 5.76 -7.97
CA CYS A 83 -12.38 6.22 -8.43
C CYS A 83 -12.36 6.39 -9.97
N ASN A 84 -11.88 7.55 -10.43
CA ASN A 84 -11.63 7.83 -11.84
C ASN A 84 -10.27 7.27 -12.33
N TRP A 85 -9.45 6.74 -11.42
CA TRP A 85 -8.23 6.01 -11.73
C TRP A 85 -8.45 4.50 -11.67
N ARG A 86 -8.00 3.79 -12.71
CA ARG A 86 -7.79 2.33 -12.61
C ARG A 86 -6.41 2.15 -12.00
N CYS A 87 -6.36 1.92 -10.68
CA CYS A 87 -5.14 1.39 -10.08
C CYS A 87 -4.85 0.06 -10.76
N GLN A 88 -3.75 -0.01 -11.52
CA GLN A 88 -3.64 -0.97 -12.61
C GLN A 88 -3.57 -2.41 -12.09
N PHE A 89 -2.92 -2.67 -10.95
CA PHE A 89 -2.65 -4.05 -10.53
C PHE A 89 -2.74 -4.23 -9.03
N CYS A 90 -3.15 -5.43 -8.59
CA CYS A 90 -3.08 -5.85 -7.20
C CYS A 90 -2.36 -7.19 -7.11
N ILE A 91 -1.70 -7.40 -5.98
CA ILE A 91 -1.09 -8.65 -5.55
C ILE A 91 -1.91 -9.20 -4.39
N ASP A 92 -1.89 -10.51 -4.22
CA ASP A 92 -2.55 -11.14 -3.08
C ASP A 92 -1.90 -10.70 -1.75
N GLY A 93 -2.70 -10.66 -0.68
CA GLY A 93 -2.28 -10.18 0.63
C GLY A 93 -1.14 -11.00 1.27
N ASP A 94 -1.03 -12.29 0.97
CA ASP A 94 0.02 -13.10 1.57
C ASP A 94 1.33 -13.08 0.76
N VAL A 95 1.38 -12.37 -0.36
CA VAL A 95 2.61 -12.25 -1.16
C VAL A 95 3.66 -11.48 -0.34
N PRO A 96 4.83 -12.07 -0.06
CA PRO A 96 5.91 -11.37 0.59
C PRO A 96 6.58 -10.40 -0.38
N ILE A 97 6.77 -9.16 0.05
CA ILE A 97 7.40 -8.10 -0.72
C ILE A 97 8.73 -7.74 -0.06
N PRO A 98 9.85 -7.79 -0.81
CA PRO A 98 11.13 -7.32 -0.31
C PRO A 98 11.17 -5.78 -0.36
N LEU A 99 11.47 -5.18 0.79
CA LEU A 99 11.54 -3.75 1.00
C LEU A 99 12.87 -3.38 1.64
N LEU A 100 13.35 -2.17 1.35
CA LEU A 100 14.30 -1.49 2.22
C LEU A 100 13.51 -0.55 3.11
N VAL A 101 13.58 -0.73 4.42
CA VAL A 101 12.94 0.14 5.41
C VAL A 101 14.05 0.71 6.29
N ASN A 102 14.25 2.02 6.22
CA ASN A 102 15.32 2.73 6.95
C ASN A 102 16.71 2.13 6.67
N GLY A 103 16.97 1.72 5.42
CA GLY A 103 18.24 1.10 5.00
C GLY A 103 18.40 -0.39 5.31
N TYR A 104 17.43 -1.02 5.99
CA TYR A 104 17.43 -2.45 6.30
C TYR A 104 16.53 -3.23 5.36
N PHE A 105 17.00 -4.40 4.92
CA PHE A 105 16.17 -5.33 4.15
C PHE A 105 15.10 -5.95 5.05
N LYS A 106 13.84 -5.84 4.64
CA LYS A 106 12.71 -6.51 5.30
C LYS A 106 11.84 -7.20 4.25
N LEU A 107 11.43 -8.43 4.57
CA LEU A 107 10.45 -9.16 3.78
C LEU A 107 9.10 -9.09 4.51
N ILE A 108 8.12 -8.41 3.92
CA ILE A 108 6.82 -8.15 4.57
C ILE A 108 5.69 -8.60 3.65
N LYS A 109 4.73 -9.35 4.20
CA LYS A 109 3.53 -9.75 3.45
C LYS A 109 2.70 -8.52 3.10
N ALA A 110 2.14 -8.46 1.89
CA ALA A 110 1.29 -7.37 1.41
C ALA A 110 0.16 -6.97 2.40
N ARG A 111 -0.40 -7.93 3.14
CA ARG A 111 -1.44 -7.73 4.17
C ARG A 111 -0.93 -7.07 5.45
N ASP A 112 0.33 -7.25 5.78
CA ASP A 112 0.95 -6.80 7.02
C ASP A 112 1.61 -5.42 6.86
N PHE A 113 1.50 -4.80 5.68
CA PHE A 113 1.97 -3.42 5.47
C PHE A 113 1.36 -2.44 6.48
N ASP A 114 0.13 -2.69 6.94
CA ASP A 114 -0.57 -1.84 7.93
C ASP A 114 0.09 -1.91 9.31
N LYS A 115 0.71 -3.05 9.66
CA LYS A 115 1.45 -3.19 10.93
C LYS A 115 2.71 -2.33 10.96
N ILE A 116 3.23 -1.93 9.80
CA ILE A 116 4.36 -1.00 9.74
C ILE A 116 3.89 0.43 10.03
N PHE A 117 2.60 0.73 9.83
CA PHE A 117 1.99 2.02 10.15
C PHE A 117 1.34 1.96 11.55
N GLU A 118 2.10 1.50 12.54
CA GLU A 118 1.64 1.32 13.93
C GLU A 118 1.16 2.63 14.62
N GLU A 119 1.23 3.76 13.94
CA GLU A 119 0.57 5.00 14.34
C GLU A 119 -0.14 5.64 13.14
N LYS A 120 -1.32 6.22 13.41
CA LYS A 120 -2.20 6.88 12.44
C LYS A 120 -1.48 8.03 11.71
N VAL A 121 -0.80 7.69 10.61
CA VAL A 121 -0.27 8.53 9.52
C VAL A 121 0.77 9.59 9.95
N SER A 122 1.92 9.72 9.27
CA SER A 122 2.21 10.91 8.42
C SER A 122 3.46 10.79 7.54
N PHE A 123 4.31 9.80 7.75
CA PHE A 123 5.46 9.53 6.89
C PHE A 123 5.45 8.06 6.55
N THR A 124 5.56 7.69 5.27
CA THR A 124 6.18 6.40 5.00
C THR A 124 7.57 6.50 5.63
N PRO A 125 7.98 5.55 6.50
CA PRO A 125 9.40 5.35 6.78
C PRO A 125 10.16 5.36 5.46
N GLU A 126 11.45 5.68 5.44
CA GLU A 126 12.23 5.60 4.19
C GLU A 126 12.15 4.19 3.61
N MET A 127 11.17 4.01 2.73
CA MET A 127 10.70 2.73 2.24
C MET A 127 10.93 2.69 0.76
N TYR A 128 11.71 1.71 0.34
CA TYR A 128 12.01 1.51 -1.05
C TYR A 128 11.60 0.11 -1.46
N ALA A 129 10.77 0.03 -2.50
CA ALA A 129 10.53 -1.22 -3.20
C ALA A 129 11.77 -1.54 -4.03
N LEU A 130 12.25 -2.77 -3.95
CA LEU A 130 13.33 -3.22 -4.82
C LEU A 130 12.80 -3.41 -6.23
N THR A 131 13.29 -2.58 -7.15
CA THR A 131 13.01 -2.73 -8.58
C THR A 131 14.28 -3.14 -9.31
N ILE A 132 14.12 -3.61 -10.54
CA ILE A 132 15.24 -4.02 -11.39
C ILE A 132 16.18 -2.84 -11.70
N LEU A 133 15.66 -1.60 -11.69
CA LEU A 133 16.43 -0.39 -11.94
C LEU A 133 17.04 0.21 -10.66
N GLY A 134 16.83 -0.42 -9.51
CA GLY A 134 17.22 0.14 -8.22
C GLY A 134 16.06 0.25 -7.23
N PRO A 135 16.35 0.55 -5.96
CA PRO A 135 15.34 0.85 -4.96
C PRO A 135 14.54 2.11 -5.35
N ARG A 136 13.20 2.01 -5.38
CA ARG A 136 12.30 3.15 -5.63
C ARG A 136 11.45 3.45 -4.42
N LYS A 137 11.37 4.74 -4.05
CA LYS A 137 10.61 5.20 -2.90
C LYS A 137 9.12 4.87 -3.05
N ILE A 138 8.54 4.27 -2.02
CA ILE A 138 7.12 3.97 -1.94
C ILE A 138 6.39 5.24 -1.48
N ILE A 139 5.53 5.76 -2.36
CA ILE A 139 4.75 6.99 -2.12
C ILE A 139 3.36 6.72 -1.51
N GLY A 140 2.88 5.47 -1.56
CA GLY A 140 1.58 5.12 -1.02
C GLY A 140 1.22 3.66 -1.26
N ILE A 141 0.30 3.14 -0.44
CA ILE A 141 -0.19 1.77 -0.50
C ILE A 141 -1.71 1.84 -0.59
N SER A 142 -2.30 1.04 -1.49
CA SER A 142 -3.74 0.99 -1.70
C SER A 142 -4.23 -0.45 -1.59
N ARG A 143 -5.33 -0.65 -0.85
CA ARG A 143 -5.99 -1.94 -0.69
C ARG A 143 -7.35 -1.91 -1.36
N LYS A 144 -7.69 -3.00 -2.06
CA LYS A 144 -9.03 -3.21 -2.61
C LYS A 144 -9.48 -4.63 -2.34
N ARG A 145 -10.76 -4.80 -1.96
CA ARG A 145 -11.39 -6.12 -1.95
C ARG A 145 -11.53 -6.58 -3.40
N PHE A 146 -10.98 -7.74 -3.72
CA PHE A 146 -11.11 -8.37 -5.03
C PHE A 146 -11.99 -9.61 -4.91
N LYS A 147 -12.97 -9.73 -5.80
CA LYS A 147 -13.79 -10.94 -5.98
C LYS A 147 -13.54 -11.44 -7.39
N GLY A 148 -12.87 -12.58 -7.53
CA GLY A 148 -12.53 -13.16 -8.83
C GLY A 148 -11.44 -14.22 -8.71
N LYS A 149 -11.08 -14.82 -9.85
CA LYS A 149 -10.03 -15.84 -9.91
C LYS A 149 -8.65 -15.22 -9.65
N ILE A 150 -7.91 -15.86 -8.76
CA ILE A 150 -6.48 -15.59 -8.50
C ILE A 150 -5.69 -16.68 -9.22
N TYR A 151 -4.64 -16.28 -9.91
CA TYR A 151 -3.75 -17.17 -10.64
C TYR A 151 -2.46 -17.32 -9.84
N GLU A 152 -2.00 -18.55 -9.69
CA GLU A 152 -0.69 -18.85 -9.10
C GLU A 152 0.30 -19.16 -10.22
N ILE A 153 1.41 -18.44 -10.22
CA ILE A 153 2.52 -18.65 -11.16
C ILE A 153 3.64 -19.31 -10.39
N ILE A 154 4.05 -20.48 -10.87
CA ILE A 154 5.16 -21.26 -10.32
C ILE A 154 6.24 -21.28 -11.39
N THR A 155 7.43 -20.76 -11.06
CA THR A 155 8.59 -20.87 -11.95
C THR A 155 9.25 -22.24 -11.80
N GLU A 156 10.01 -22.67 -12.80
CA GLU A 156 10.78 -23.92 -12.78
C GLU A 156 11.70 -24.04 -11.54
N HIS A 157 12.17 -22.90 -11.03
CA HIS A 157 13.01 -22.80 -9.84
C HIS A 157 12.20 -22.74 -8.52
N GLY A 158 10.92 -23.13 -8.54
CA GLY A 158 10.07 -23.22 -7.37
C GLY A 158 9.54 -21.89 -6.79
N ARG A 159 9.79 -20.74 -7.44
CA ARG A 159 9.27 -19.44 -6.98
C ARG A 159 7.79 -19.34 -7.28
N ARG A 160 7.01 -18.87 -6.32
CA ARG A 160 5.55 -18.77 -6.44
C ARG A 160 5.08 -17.34 -6.25
N VAL A 161 4.14 -16.90 -7.07
CA VAL A 161 3.46 -15.61 -6.91
C VAL A 161 1.98 -15.73 -7.26
N ARG A 162 1.10 -15.17 -6.41
CA ARG A 162 -0.36 -15.20 -6.59
C ARG A 162 -0.85 -13.81 -7.02
N LEU A 163 -1.50 -13.75 -8.18
CA LEU A 163 -1.82 -12.50 -8.87
C LEU A 163 -3.23 -12.52 -9.49
N THR A 164 -3.79 -11.33 -9.72
CA THR A 164 -5.06 -11.21 -10.45
C THR A 164 -4.87 -11.38 -11.96
N LYS A 165 -5.94 -11.77 -12.67
CA LYS A 165 -5.93 -12.02 -14.12
C LYS A 165 -5.37 -10.86 -14.98
N ASP A 166 -5.55 -9.63 -14.50
CA ASP A 166 -5.20 -8.40 -15.21
C ASP A 166 -3.80 -7.90 -14.80
N HIS A 167 -3.19 -8.48 -13.77
CA HIS A 167 -1.82 -8.16 -13.34
C HIS A 167 -0.87 -8.37 -14.52
N ARG A 168 0.01 -7.40 -14.80
CA ARG A 168 0.98 -7.52 -15.89
C ARG A 168 2.34 -7.90 -15.35
N ILE A 169 2.99 -8.84 -16.03
CA ILE A 169 4.34 -9.30 -15.70
C ILE A 169 5.22 -9.15 -16.91
N MET A 170 6.50 -8.86 -16.68
CA MET A 170 7.50 -8.82 -17.73
C MET A 170 7.86 -10.23 -18.19
N VAL A 171 7.59 -10.52 -19.45
CA VAL A 171 7.90 -11.79 -20.12
C VAL A 171 8.88 -11.53 -21.24
N TRP A 172 9.87 -12.41 -21.40
CA TRP A 172 10.82 -12.38 -22.50
C TRP A 172 10.17 -12.96 -23.77
N ASN A 173 10.16 -12.17 -24.85
CA ASN A 173 9.60 -12.59 -26.13
C ASN A 173 10.66 -13.09 -27.15
N GLY A 174 11.92 -13.28 -26.71
CA GLY A 174 13.04 -13.62 -27.58
C GLY A 174 13.97 -12.44 -27.90
N LYS A 175 13.44 -11.21 -27.95
CA LYS A 175 14.21 -9.99 -28.27
C LYS A 175 14.22 -8.97 -27.14
N LYS A 176 13.09 -8.80 -26.44
CA LYS A 176 12.92 -7.83 -25.37
C LYS A 176 11.93 -8.33 -24.32
N PHE A 177 11.98 -7.71 -23.14
CA PHE A 177 10.94 -7.89 -22.14
C PHE A 177 9.69 -7.09 -22.52
N VAL A 178 8.53 -7.76 -22.55
CA VAL A 178 7.23 -7.15 -22.81
C VAL A 178 6.30 -7.41 -21.64
N GLU A 179 5.43 -6.46 -21.33
CA GLU A 179 4.38 -6.66 -20.33
C GLU A 179 3.27 -7.55 -20.89
N LYS A 180 2.96 -8.63 -20.18
CA LYS A 180 1.89 -9.56 -20.53
C LYS A 180 0.96 -9.73 -19.33
N PRO A 181 -0.38 -9.62 -19.50
CA PRO A 181 -1.30 -9.89 -18.41
C PRO A 181 -1.27 -11.37 -18.03
N VAL A 182 -1.50 -11.68 -16.74
CA VAL A 182 -1.46 -13.06 -16.23
C VAL A 182 -2.42 -13.98 -16.97
N SER A 183 -3.60 -13.47 -17.34
CA SER A 183 -4.58 -14.20 -18.16
C SER A 183 -4.05 -14.71 -19.51
N LYS A 184 -2.97 -14.13 -20.04
CA LYS A 184 -2.38 -14.52 -21.32
C LYS A 184 -1.09 -15.35 -21.17
N LEU A 185 -0.60 -15.57 -19.94
CA LEU A 185 0.62 -16.36 -19.71
C LEU A 185 0.42 -17.82 -20.14
N LYS A 186 1.48 -18.40 -20.72
CA LYS A 186 1.54 -19.81 -21.09
C LYS A 186 2.69 -20.49 -20.34
N ILE A 187 2.56 -21.79 -20.10
CA ILE A 187 3.65 -22.60 -19.55
C ILE A 187 4.83 -22.52 -20.52
N GLY A 188 6.03 -22.22 -20.01
CA GLY A 188 7.24 -21.97 -20.81
C GLY A 188 7.54 -20.49 -21.09
N ASP A 189 6.62 -19.56 -20.78
CA ASP A 189 6.92 -18.13 -20.84
C ASP A 189 8.04 -17.77 -19.86
N LYS A 190 9.15 -17.22 -20.37
CA LYS A 190 10.29 -16.79 -19.54
C LYS A 190 9.96 -15.48 -18.83
N VAL A 191 9.72 -15.55 -17.53
CA VAL A 191 9.38 -14.38 -16.70
C VAL A 191 10.65 -13.70 -16.20
N ARG A 192 10.66 -12.36 -16.19
CA ARG A 192 11.77 -11.59 -15.62
C ARG A 192 11.74 -11.69 -14.09
N ILE A 193 12.85 -12.12 -13.51
CA ILE A 193 13.05 -12.18 -12.05
C ILE A 193 14.07 -11.10 -11.67
N CYS A 194 13.84 -10.41 -10.57
CA CYS A 194 14.84 -9.53 -9.99
C CYS A 194 15.89 -10.38 -9.27
N THR A 195 17.10 -10.46 -9.82
CA THR A 195 18.23 -11.22 -9.24
C THR A 195 19.21 -10.33 -8.47
N THR A 196 19.11 -9.01 -8.61
CA THR A 196 19.99 -8.05 -7.94
C THR A 196 19.59 -7.88 -6.48
N LEU A 197 20.30 -8.56 -5.57
CA LEU A 197 20.25 -8.26 -4.14
C LEU A 197 21.16 -7.07 -3.86
N PHE A 198 20.59 -5.95 -3.42
CA PHE A 198 21.35 -4.77 -3.05
C PHE A 198 22.09 -5.03 -1.72
N ARG A 199 23.35 -4.60 -1.65
CA ARG A 199 24.16 -4.66 -0.43
C ARG A 199 23.55 -3.70 0.59
N THR A 200 22.81 -4.25 1.55
CA THR A 200 22.27 -3.44 2.66
C THR A 200 23.38 -3.10 3.63
N LYS A 201 23.18 -2.05 4.45
CA LYS A 201 24.06 -1.82 5.59
C LYS A 201 24.09 -3.11 6.42
N GLY A 202 25.30 -3.58 6.72
CA GLY A 202 25.48 -4.68 7.67
C GLY A 202 24.85 -4.29 9.00
N ILE A 203 24.38 -5.28 9.75
CA ILE A 203 24.03 -5.04 11.14
C ILE A 203 25.36 -5.04 11.90
N ASP A 204 26.00 -3.88 12.00
CA ASP A 204 27.32 -3.78 12.64
C ASP A 204 27.22 -3.87 14.17
N ARG A 205 26.05 -3.54 14.73
CA ARG A 205 25.72 -3.62 16.17
C ARG A 205 24.25 -3.96 16.38
N ILE A 206 23.99 -4.94 17.25
CA ILE A 206 22.64 -5.31 17.68
C ILE A 206 22.39 -4.69 19.07
N ASN A 207 21.34 -3.87 19.20
CA ASN A 207 20.90 -3.39 20.51
C ASN A 207 20.03 -4.47 21.17
N LEU A 208 20.66 -5.33 21.96
CA LEU A 208 19.99 -6.45 22.63
C LEU A 208 18.80 -6.01 23.49
N ILE A 209 18.86 -4.83 24.12
CA ILE A 209 17.76 -4.32 24.96
C ILE A 209 16.51 -4.07 24.12
N LYS A 210 16.65 -3.44 22.95
CA LYS A 210 15.52 -3.18 22.03
C LYS A 210 14.95 -4.46 21.41
N GLU A 211 15.79 -5.45 21.13
CA GLU A 211 15.31 -6.71 20.55
C GLU A 211 14.64 -7.61 21.59
N LEU A 212 15.17 -7.66 22.82
CA LEU A 212 14.56 -8.39 23.93
C LEU A 212 13.21 -7.79 24.34
N ALA A 213 13.04 -6.46 24.25
CA ALA A 213 11.78 -5.79 24.53
C ALA A 213 10.64 -6.16 23.57
N LYS A 214 10.95 -6.70 22.38
CA LYS A 214 9.95 -7.13 21.38
C LYS A 214 9.51 -8.58 21.56
N LEU A 215 10.18 -9.34 22.42
CA LEU A 215 9.87 -10.76 22.61
C LEU A 215 8.57 -10.93 23.41
N PRO A 216 7.76 -11.98 23.12
CA PRO A 216 6.59 -12.30 23.89
C PRO A 216 6.90 -12.45 25.40
N PRO A 217 5.98 -12.06 26.30
CA PRO A 217 6.17 -12.14 27.76
C PRO A 217 6.54 -13.54 28.28
N GLU A 218 6.18 -14.58 27.53
CA GLU A 218 6.46 -15.98 27.85
C GLU A 218 7.95 -16.34 27.70
N ILE A 219 8.65 -15.70 26.76
CA ILE A 219 10.07 -15.94 26.49
C ILE A 219 10.94 -15.03 27.39
N THR A 220 10.50 -13.80 27.62
CA THR A 220 11.24 -12.84 28.46
C THR A 220 11.25 -13.22 29.94
N LYS A 221 10.26 -14.00 30.43
CA LYS A 221 10.24 -14.55 31.80
C LYS A 221 11.40 -15.49 32.15
N ASN A 222 12.11 -16.01 31.16
CA ASN A 222 13.24 -16.94 31.36
C ASN A 222 14.60 -16.30 31.03
N LEU A 223 14.66 -14.98 30.84
CA LEU A 223 15.79 -14.31 30.19
C LEU A 223 16.56 -13.42 31.16
N TYR A 224 17.67 -13.95 31.69
CA TYR A 224 18.49 -13.28 32.68
C TYR A 224 19.69 -12.51 32.04
N VAL A 225 19.64 -11.19 31.88
CA VAL A 225 20.76 -10.30 31.38
C VAL A 225 21.75 -9.67 32.42
N SER A 226 22.98 -10.19 32.60
CA SER A 226 23.94 -9.77 33.68
C SER A 226 24.79 -8.55 33.36
N ASN A 227 25.27 -7.84 34.39
CA ASN A 227 26.29 -6.77 34.26
C ASN A 227 25.91 -5.53 33.43
N VAL A 228 24.61 -5.19 33.36
CA VAL A 228 24.08 -4.09 32.53
C VAL A 228 23.66 -2.83 33.33
N ARG A 229 24.03 -2.74 34.62
CA ARG A 229 23.66 -1.63 35.55
C ARG A 229 23.90 -0.23 34.96
N HIS A 230 25.10 0.00 34.42
CA HIS A 230 25.55 1.28 33.85
C HIS A 230 24.79 1.73 32.57
N ILE A 231 24.06 0.82 31.91
CA ILE A 231 23.28 1.13 30.71
C ILE A 231 21.90 1.69 31.09
N PHE A 232 21.33 1.20 32.19
CA PHE A 232 20.01 1.63 32.67
C PHE A 232 20.04 2.95 33.45
N GLU A 233 21.18 3.37 34.00
CA GLU A 233 21.36 4.68 34.63
C GLU A 233 21.18 5.85 33.65
N LYS A 234 21.38 5.62 32.34
CA LYS A 234 21.24 6.64 31.29
C LYS A 234 19.83 6.77 30.72
N ILE A 235 18.90 5.90 31.12
CA ILE A 235 17.53 5.87 30.59
C ILE A 235 16.59 6.28 31.73
N LYS A 236 16.08 7.52 31.70
CA LYS A 236 14.92 7.91 32.53
C LYS A 236 13.68 7.19 31.98
N ILE A 237 13.28 6.11 32.65
CA ILE A 237 12.14 5.29 32.28
C ILE A 237 10.87 5.98 32.80
N GLU A 238 10.12 6.60 31.89
CA GLU A 238 8.75 7.05 32.19
C GLU A 238 7.80 5.85 32.13
N MET A 239 7.49 5.37 33.34
CA MET A 239 6.30 4.64 33.79
C MET A 239 6.02 3.20 33.30
N GLY A 240 5.71 2.36 34.30
CA GLY A 240 4.81 1.20 34.15
C GLY A 240 5.42 -0.18 34.39
N TYR A 241 6.55 -0.33 35.09
CA TYR A 241 7.31 -1.58 35.15
C TYR A 241 6.49 -2.86 35.50
N SER A 242 6.99 -4.02 35.03
CA SER A 242 7.01 -5.31 35.75
C SER A 242 8.42 -5.91 35.62
N PHE A 243 9.29 -5.90 36.64
CA PHE A 243 9.19 -6.64 37.92
C PHE A 243 9.33 -8.14 37.66
N LYS A 244 10.18 -8.99 38.24
CA LYS A 244 10.93 -9.05 39.50
C LYS A 244 12.45 -9.18 39.23
N GLU A 245 12.87 -9.19 37.96
CA GLU A 245 14.25 -9.47 37.55
C GLU A 245 15.13 -8.25 37.40
N ILE A 246 14.52 -7.08 37.18
CA ILE A 246 15.16 -5.84 37.60
C ILE A 246 15.66 -6.01 39.06
N SER A 247 14.89 -6.76 39.89
CA SER A 247 15.11 -7.00 41.32
C SER A 247 16.09 -8.13 41.73
N ARG A 248 16.61 -9.00 40.86
CA ARG A 248 17.74 -9.88 41.23
C ARG A 248 19.11 -9.29 40.84
N ARG A 249 19.10 -8.20 40.05
CA ARG A 249 20.31 -7.52 39.56
C ARG A 249 20.63 -6.18 40.19
N LEU A 250 19.79 -5.77 41.12
CA LEU A 250 20.29 -5.62 42.47
C LEU A 250 20.93 -6.94 42.95
N GLY A 251 22.09 -7.30 42.39
CA GLY A 251 23.09 -7.84 43.31
C GLY A 251 23.18 -6.84 44.46
#